data_AF-A0AAC9FQC7-F1
#
_entry.id   AF-A0AAC9FQC7-F1
#
_cell.length_a   1.000
_cell.length_b   1.000
_cell.length_c   1.000
_cell.angle_alpha   90.00
_cell.angle_beta   90.00
_cell.angle_gamma   90.00
#
_symmetry.space_group_name_H-M   'P 1'
#
loop_
_entity.id
_entity.type
_entity.pdbx_description
1 polymer ?
#
loop_
_entity_poly.entity_id
_entity_poly.type
_entity_poly.pdbx_seq_one_letter_code
_entity_poly.pdbx_strand_id
1 'polypeptide(L)'
;MTTNVLFLCTHNSARSVLSEGMLNHWAQMLNKDVRAYSAGSAPSGRINPFALEALANAGVDTKGYHSKSWDAFVADGAPQMKAGSD
;
A
#
# COMPACT_ATOMS: atom_id res chain seq x y z
N MET A 1 -7.05 -14.84 10.16
CA MET A 1 -6.18 -15.05 8.99
C MET A 1 -6.10 -13.70 8.32
N THR A 2 -4.91 -13.13 8.24
CA THR A 2 -4.73 -11.77 7.75
C THR A 2 -5.18 -11.65 6.31
N THR A 3 -6.08 -10.71 6.03
CA THR A 3 -6.48 -10.38 4.67
C THR A 3 -5.44 -9.41 4.09
N ASN A 4 -4.64 -9.88 3.14
CA ASN A 4 -3.69 -9.00 2.44
C ASN A 4 -4.35 -8.35 1.22
N VAL A 5 -4.13 -7.06 1.05
CA VAL A 5 -4.67 -6.25 -0.06
C VAL A 5 -3.52 -5.55 -0.78
N LEU A 6 -3.45 -5.65 -2.11
CA LEU A 6 -2.45 -4.97 -2.94
C LEU A 6 -3.11 -3.88 -3.79
N PHE A 7 -2.71 -2.62 -3.56
CA PHE A 7 -3.10 -1.50 -4.41
C PHE A 7 -2.09 -1.26 -5.52
N LEU A 8 -2.56 -1.24 -6.77
CA LEU A 8 -1.71 -1.04 -7.93
C LEU A 8 -1.95 0.33 -8.57
N CYS A 9 -0.88 1.03 -8.93
CA CYS A 9 -0.94 2.16 -9.86
C CYS A 9 0.35 2.20 -10.69
N THR A 10 0.36 2.91 -11.83
CA THR A 10 1.52 2.90 -12.76
C THR A 10 2.86 3.14 -12.07
N HIS A 11 3.00 4.25 -11.34
CA HIS A 11 4.30 4.69 -10.81
C HIS A 11 4.55 4.34 -9.34
N ASN A 12 3.60 3.72 -8.65
CA ASN A 12 3.65 3.53 -7.20
C ASN A 12 4.13 4.79 -6.44
N SER A 13 3.52 5.94 -6.76
CA SER A 13 4.01 7.25 -6.31
C SER A 13 2.97 8.04 -5.51
N ALA A 14 1.67 7.91 -5.81
CA ALA A 14 0.63 8.67 -5.14
C ALA A 14 -0.58 7.80 -4.76
N ARG A 15 -1.48 7.54 -5.72
CA ARG A 15 -2.78 6.86 -5.48
C ARG A 15 -2.66 5.57 -4.68
N SER A 16 -1.80 4.65 -5.11
CA SER A 16 -1.65 3.36 -4.42
C SER A 16 -1.04 3.50 -3.02
N VAL A 17 -0.18 4.50 -2.80
CA VAL A 17 0.44 4.78 -1.48
C VAL A 17 -0.58 5.40 -0.52
N LEU A 18 -1.42 6.33 -1.01
CA LEU A 18 -2.54 6.87 -0.25
C LEU A 18 -3.47 5.74 0.23
N SER A 19 -3.81 4.80 -0.67
CA SER A 19 -4.67 3.66 -0.34
C SER A 19 -4.01 2.70 0.65
N GLU A 20 -2.73 2.37 0.49
CA GLU A 20 -1.98 1.53 1.43
C GLU A 20 -1.98 2.15 2.83
N GLY A 21 -1.60 3.42 2.96
CA GLY A 21 -1.50 4.07 4.26
C GLY A 21 -2.84 4.22 4.95
N MET A 22 -3.87 4.64 4.21
CA MET A 22 -5.21 4.81 4.78
C MET A 22 -5.82 3.49 5.23
N LEU A 23 -5.69 2.42 4.44
CA LEU A 23 -6.23 1.11 4.82
C LEU A 23 -5.51 0.53 6.04
N ASN A 24 -4.18 0.61 6.09
CA ASN A 24 -3.42 0.16 7.26
C ASN A 24 -3.78 0.96 8.52
N HIS A 25 -3.95 2.28 8.40
CA HIS A 25 -4.36 3.14 9.51
C HIS A 25 -5.74 2.72 10.06
N TRP A 26 -6.75 2.57 9.20
CA TRP A 26 -8.08 2.16 9.65
C TRP A 26 -8.13 0.72 10.15
N ALA A 27 -7.37 -0.19 9.54
CA ALA A 27 -7.27 -1.57 10.02
C ALA A 27 -6.77 -1.59 11.46
N GLN A 28 -5.76 -0.79 11.79
CA GLN A 28 -5.28 -0.64 13.16
C GLN A 28 -6.34 0.00 14.08
N MET A 29 -6.92 1.13 13.69
CA MET A 29 -7.91 1.86 14.49
C MET A 29 -9.16 1.03 14.81
N LEU A 30 -9.57 0.17 13.88
CA LEU A 30 -10.76 -0.68 14.00
C LEU A 30 -10.44 -2.10 14.46
N ASN A 31 -9.19 -2.38 14.81
CA ASN A 31 -8.69 -3.70 15.20
C ASN A 31 -9.10 -4.81 14.21
N LYS A 32 -8.84 -4.59 12.91
CA LYS A 32 -9.10 -5.54 11.82
C LYS A 32 -7.81 -6.22 11.39
N ASP A 33 -7.87 -7.54 11.20
CA ASP A 33 -6.78 -8.38 10.68
C ASP A 33 -6.64 -8.21 9.15
N VAL A 34 -6.29 -7.01 8.73
CA VAL A 34 -6.10 -6.59 7.32
C VAL A 34 -4.73 -5.95 7.18
N ARG A 35 -4.02 -6.26 6.10
CA ARG A 35 -2.73 -5.66 5.77
C ARG A 35 -2.70 -5.19 4.32
N ALA A 36 -2.49 -3.90 4.14
CA ALA A 36 -2.39 -3.27 2.84
C ALA A 36 -0.93 -3.16 2.39
N TYR A 37 -0.74 -3.32 1.09
CA TYR A 37 0.50 -3.08 0.37
C TYR A 37 0.20 -2.25 -0.89
N SER A 38 1.22 -1.62 -1.46
CA SER A 38 1.12 -1.01 -2.78
C SER A 38 2.27 -1.36 -3.70
N ALA A 39 2.04 -1.31 -5.02
CA ALA A 39 3.09 -1.47 -6.02
C ALA A 39 2.71 -0.77 -7.34
N GLY A 40 3.58 -0.88 -8.34
CA GLY A 40 3.32 -0.35 -9.67
C GLY A 40 4.00 -1.10 -10.80
N SER A 41 3.46 -0.94 -12.01
CA SER A 41 3.97 -1.58 -13.22
C SER A 41 5.19 -0.87 -13.82
N ALA A 42 5.38 0.41 -13.51
CA ALA A 42 6.52 1.23 -13.90
C ALA A 42 6.89 2.18 -12.74
N PRO A 43 7.41 1.66 -11.62
CA PRO A 43 7.67 2.44 -10.42
C PRO A 43 8.60 3.63 -10.70
N SER A 44 8.28 4.81 -10.20
CA SER A 44 9.07 6.02 -10.40
C SER A 44 10.35 6.08 -9.55
N GLY A 45 10.49 5.18 -8.56
CA GLY A 45 11.55 5.23 -7.56
C GLY A 45 11.39 6.34 -6.51
N ARG A 46 10.33 7.17 -6.62
CA ARG A 46 10.06 8.28 -5.68
C ARG A 46 8.57 8.42 -5.36
N ILE A 47 8.25 8.59 -4.08
CA ILE A 47 6.90 8.92 -3.64
C ILE A 47 6.61 10.39 -3.94
N ASN A 48 5.38 10.68 -4.38
CA ASN A 48 4.89 12.04 -4.55
C ASN A 48 4.80 12.69 -3.15
N PRO A 49 5.49 13.81 -2.89
CA PRO A 49 5.50 14.45 -1.58
C PRO A 49 4.10 14.84 -1.10
N PHE A 50 3.19 15.23 -2.01
CA PHE A 50 1.81 15.57 -1.65
C PHE A 50 0.99 14.36 -1.18
N ALA A 51 1.36 13.14 -1.58
CA ALA A 51 0.71 11.95 -1.06
C ALA A 51 1.11 11.71 0.41
N LEU A 52 2.38 11.93 0.76
CA LEU A 52 2.85 11.85 2.14
C LEU A 52 2.25 12.98 2.99
N GLU A 53 2.20 14.20 2.46
CA GLU A 53 1.56 15.33 3.13
C GLU A 53 0.08 15.06 3.42
N ALA A 54 -0.67 14.55 2.44
CA ALA A 54 -2.08 14.20 2.65
C ALA A 54 -2.29 13.12 3.71
N LEU A 55 -1.43 12.08 3.75
CA LEU A 55 -1.45 11.05 4.80
C LEU A 55 -1.12 11.65 6.17
N ALA A 56 -0.08 12.47 6.26
CA ALA A 56 0.31 13.12 7.51
C ALA A 56 -0.80 14.05 8.04
N ASN A 57 -1.43 14.83 7.17
CA ASN A 57 -2.57 15.69 7.51
C ASN A 57 -3.80 14.89 8.00
N ALA A 58 -3.92 13.62 7.58
CA ALA A 58 -4.95 12.70 8.06
C ALA A 58 -4.53 11.93 9.34
N GLY A 59 -3.36 12.21 9.91
CA GLY A 59 -2.85 11.52 11.10
C GLY A 59 -2.28 10.12 10.84
N VAL A 60 -1.96 9.80 9.59
CA VAL A 60 -1.38 8.50 9.18
C VAL A 60 0.15 8.57 9.27
N ASP A 61 0.79 7.55 9.84
CA ASP A 61 2.25 7.42 9.81
C ASP A 61 2.74 7.26 8.36
N THR A 62 3.75 8.05 8.01
CA THR A 62 4.32 8.16 6.66
C THR A 62 5.67 7.46 6.52
N LYS A 63 6.17 6.84 7.59
CA LYS A 63 7.45 6.12 7.55
C LYS A 63 7.36 4.82 6.74
N GLY A 64 8.40 4.56 5.96
CA GLY A 64 8.59 3.27 5.27
C GLY A 64 7.95 3.14 3.88
N TYR A 65 7.16 4.12 3.43
CA TYR A 65 6.66 4.12 2.05
C TYR A 65 7.79 4.38 1.05
N HIS A 66 7.82 3.57 0.00
CA HIS A 66 8.76 3.72 -1.11
C HIS A 66 8.12 3.13 -2.39
N SER A 67 8.56 3.65 -3.53
CA SER A 67 8.08 3.20 -4.84
C SER A 67 8.73 1.86 -5.20
N LYS A 68 7.92 0.85 -5.52
CA LYS A 68 8.36 -0.52 -5.82
C LYS A 68 7.56 -1.19 -6.95
N SER A 69 8.21 -2.11 -7.66
CA SER A 69 7.57 -2.93 -8.69
C SER A 69 6.60 -3.93 -8.06
N TRP A 70 5.55 -4.31 -8.80
CA TRP A 70 4.69 -5.42 -8.43
C TRP A 70 5.42 -6.77 -8.37
N ASP A 71 6.65 -6.84 -8.91
CA ASP A 71 7.41 -8.09 -9.00
C ASP A 71 7.78 -8.59 -7.60
N ALA A 72 7.88 -7.67 -6.64
CA ALA A 72 8.06 -7.96 -5.22
C ALA A 72 6.90 -8.80 -4.62
N PHE A 73 5.75 -8.87 -5.29
CA PHE A 73 4.55 -9.57 -4.82
C PHE A 73 4.24 -10.86 -5.57
N VAL A 74 5.08 -11.24 -6.54
CA VAL A 74 4.97 -12.51 -7.28
C VAL A 74 6.16 -13.44 -7.04
N ALA A 75 7.14 -13.01 -6.26
CA ALA A 75 8.28 -13.82 -5.86
C ALA A 75 7.90 -14.92 -4.85
N ASP A 76 8.73 -15.95 -4.75
CA ASP A 76 8.57 -17.00 -3.75
C ASP A 76 8.55 -16.41 -2.34
N GLY A 77 7.54 -16.79 -1.55
CA GLY A 77 7.34 -16.27 -0.19
C GLY A 77 6.65 -14.89 -0.13
N ALA A 78 6.23 -14.32 -1.27
CA ALA A 78 5.43 -13.11 -1.27
C ALA A 78 4.09 -13.32 -0.53
N PRO A 79 3.58 -12.30 0.17
CA PRO A 79 2.29 -12.40 0.84
C PRO A 79 1.18 -12.74 -0.16
N GLN A 80 0.30 -13.66 0.21
CA GLN A 80 -0.83 -14.06 -0.65
C GLN A 80 -1.93 -13.01 -0.56
N MET A 81 -2.32 -12.44 -1.70
CA MET A 81 -3.36 -11.41 -1.79
C MET A 81 -4.74 -12.06 -1.83
N LYS A 82 -5.73 -11.47 -1.13
CA LYS A 82 -7.12 -11.88 -1.31
C LYS A 82 -7.60 -11.41 -2.69
N ALA A 83 -7.97 -12.33 -3.56
CA ALA A 83 -8.65 -12.00 -4.82
C ALA A 83 -10.08 -11.52 -4.53
N GLY A 84 -10.54 -10.48 -5.21
CA GLY A 84 -11.86 -9.88 -5.01
C GLY A 84 -13.00 -10.70 -5.63
N SER A 85 -13.15 -11.96 -5.24
CA SER A 85 -14.22 -12.84 -5.74
C SER A 85 -14.79 -13.83 -4.70
N ASP A 86 -14.37 -13.73 -3.44
CA ASP A 86 -14.87 -14.58 -2.34
C ASP A 86 -15.66 -13.78 -1.29
#